data_AF-A0A1X1ZUT8-F1
#
_entry.id   AF-A0A1X1ZUT8-F1
#
_cell.length_a   1.000
_cell.length_b   1.000
_cell.length_c   1.000
_cell.angle_alpha   90.00
_cell.angle_beta   90.00
_cell.angle_gamma   90.00
#
_symmetry.space_group_name_H-M   'P 1'
#
loop_
_entity.id
_entity.type
_entity.pdbx_description
1 polymer ?
#
loop_
_entity_poly.entity_id
_entity_poly.type
_entity_poly.pdbx_seq_one_letter_code
_entity_poly.pdbx_strand_id
1 'polypeptide(L)'
;MESQGRNMRVAREALPTWYQIVFAFGNGWQGQGTANIDQTSLNTLEMLAERLEDVVPALEADGIARINGYVESVADVLAGDSSIPAPLRAHINDVIAHVRWCTDNYATVGDFSLQDALERLAGAVVRGAANSTDKSKWKNVVNNIVWPFAVNMMAAIPAAELVALVTGT
;
A
#
# COMPACT_ATOMS: atom_id res chain seq x y z
N MET A 1 -6.73 0.31 14.76
CA MET A 1 -7.49 1.38 15.45
C MET A 1 -7.60 1.14 16.95
N GLU A 2 -8.21 0.06 17.45
CA GLU A 2 -8.23 -0.21 18.90
C GLU A 2 -6.84 -0.57 19.45
N SER A 3 -6.05 -1.33 18.68
CA SER A 3 -4.63 -1.57 18.96
C SER A 3 -3.77 -0.29 18.96
N GLN A 4 -4.31 0.81 18.41
CA GLN A 4 -3.70 2.14 18.42
C GLN A 4 -4.35 3.05 19.48
N GLY A 5 -5.13 2.49 20.42
CA GLY A 5 -5.78 3.23 21.51
C GLY A 5 -7.02 4.04 21.12
N ARG A 6 -7.51 3.93 19.87
CA ARG A 6 -8.70 4.66 19.43
C ARG A 6 -9.97 3.98 19.94
N ASN A 7 -10.93 4.77 20.44
CA ASN A 7 -12.21 4.28 20.92
C ASN A 7 -13.11 3.88 19.74
N MET A 8 -13.30 2.57 19.54
CA MET A 8 -14.16 2.00 18.49
C MET A 8 -15.48 1.41 19.03
N ARG A 9 -15.84 1.72 20.29
CA ARG A 9 -17.02 1.14 20.96
C ARG A 9 -18.30 1.34 20.14
N VAL A 10 -18.53 2.56 19.65
CA VAL A 10 -19.74 2.91 18.89
C VAL A 10 -19.83 2.15 17.57
N ALA A 11 -18.71 2.06 16.82
CA ALA A 11 -18.67 1.27 15.59
C ALA A 11 -18.89 -0.22 15.87
N ARG A 12 -18.33 -0.74 16.96
CA ARG A 12 -18.53 -2.13 17.39
C ARG A 12 -19.99 -2.44 17.73
N GLU A 13 -20.64 -1.52 18.45
CA GLU A 13 -22.06 -1.65 18.80
C GLU A 13 -22.97 -1.54 17.56
N ALA A 14 -22.56 -0.78 16.54
CA ALA A 14 -23.32 -0.59 15.29
C ALA A 14 -23.13 -1.72 14.26
N LEU A 15 -22.02 -2.47 14.32
CA LEU A 15 -21.70 -3.56 13.36
C LEU A 15 -22.85 -4.55 13.14
N PRO A 16 -23.51 -5.12 14.17
CA PRO A 16 -24.61 -6.07 13.96
C PRO A 16 -25.78 -5.47 13.17
N THR A 17 -26.09 -4.20 13.41
CA THR A 17 -27.16 -3.47 12.70
C THR A 17 -26.76 -3.25 11.23
N TRP A 18 -25.52 -2.81 10.97
CA TRP A 18 -25.03 -2.68 9.59
C TRP A 18 -25.06 -4.01 8.83
N TYR A 19 -24.68 -5.11 9.49
CA TYR A 19 -24.81 -6.45 8.91
C TYR A 19 -26.26 -6.79 8.56
N GLN A 20 -27.22 -6.47 9.42
CA GLN A 20 -28.65 -6.68 9.14
C GLN A 20 -29.19 -5.79 8.01
N ILE A 21 -28.68 -4.55 7.90
CA ILE A 21 -29.02 -3.62 6.82
C ILE A 21 -28.49 -4.13 5.47
N VAL A 22 -27.21 -4.50 5.41
CA VAL A 22 -26.54 -4.94 4.17
C VAL A 22 -27.06 -6.31 3.71
N PHE A 23 -27.29 -7.22 4.65
CA PHE A 23 -27.81 -8.57 4.37
C PHE A 23 -29.32 -8.68 4.57
N ALA A 24 -30.07 -7.58 4.37
CA ALA A 24 -31.53 -7.62 4.26
C ALA A 24 -31.96 -8.40 3.02
N PHE A 25 -31.82 -9.73 3.05
CA PHE A 25 -32.31 -10.63 2.02
C PHE A 25 -33.82 -10.59 2.06
N GLY A 26 -34.43 -10.26 0.92
CA GLY A 26 -35.87 -10.03 0.77
C GLY A 26 -36.79 -11.18 1.19
N ASN A 27 -36.27 -12.34 1.61
CA ASN A 27 -37.01 -13.46 2.23
C ASN A 27 -36.11 -14.42 3.04
N GLY A 28 -35.15 -13.91 3.84
CA GLY A 28 -34.21 -14.74 4.62
C GLY A 28 -34.80 -15.49 5.84
N TRP A 29 -35.85 -16.29 5.62
CA TRP A 29 -36.40 -17.36 6.47
C TRP A 29 -37.08 -16.99 7.81
N GLN A 30 -38.20 -16.25 7.74
CA GLN A 30 -39.25 -16.14 8.78
C GLN A 30 -38.91 -15.43 10.12
N GLY A 31 -37.75 -14.80 10.27
CA GLY A 31 -37.33 -14.12 11.51
C GLY A 31 -37.59 -12.60 11.55
N GLN A 32 -38.04 -12.10 12.71
CA GLN A 32 -38.33 -10.71 13.10
C GLN A 32 -37.14 -9.70 13.06
N GLY A 33 -36.13 -9.90 12.21
CA GLY A 33 -34.89 -9.11 12.22
C GLY A 33 -34.61 -8.40 10.91
N THR A 34 -35.40 -7.38 10.56
CA THR A 34 -35.09 -6.46 9.45
C THR A 34 -34.67 -5.11 10.03
N ALA A 35 -33.41 -4.73 9.85
CA ALA A 35 -32.96 -3.37 10.14
C ALA A 35 -33.20 -2.50 8.90
N ASN A 36 -33.88 -1.37 9.08
CA ASN A 36 -34.04 -0.37 8.02
C ASN A 36 -32.78 0.51 7.94
N ILE A 37 -32.49 1.06 6.76
CA ILE A 37 -31.48 2.11 6.62
C ILE A 37 -32.00 3.35 7.36
N ASP A 38 -31.47 3.61 8.55
CA ASP A 38 -31.80 4.78 9.35
C ASP A 38 -30.64 5.80 9.37
N GLN A 39 -30.96 7.06 9.65
CA GLN A 39 -29.99 8.15 9.63
C GLN A 39 -28.88 7.97 10.68
N THR A 40 -29.16 7.34 11.83
CA THR A 40 -28.15 7.10 12.86
C THR A 40 -27.11 6.08 12.37
N SER A 41 -27.55 5.02 11.68
CA SER A 41 -26.66 4.05 11.04
C SER A 41 -25.80 4.69 9.94
N LEU A 42 -26.37 5.60 9.12
CA LEU A 42 -25.61 6.34 8.11
C LEU A 42 -24.59 7.29 8.72
N ASN A 43 -24.98 8.06 9.74
CA ASN A 43 -24.07 8.99 10.42
C ASN A 43 -22.91 8.27 11.13
N THR A 44 -23.15 7.06 11.67
CA THR A 44 -22.07 6.27 12.29
C THR A 44 -21.16 5.61 11.26
N LEU A 45 -21.67 5.27 10.07
CA LEU A 45 -20.83 4.85 8.94
C LEU A 45 -19.98 6.00 8.40
N GLU A 46 -20.55 7.20 8.26
CA GLU A 46 -19.85 8.41 7.85
C GLU A 46 -18.73 8.77 8.85
N MET A 47 -19.04 8.78 10.15
CA MET A 47 -18.03 8.99 11.19
C MET A 47 -16.94 7.90 11.19
N LEU A 48 -17.29 6.64 10.86
CA LEU A 48 -16.29 5.58 10.70
C LEU A 48 -15.42 5.79 9.45
N ALA A 49 -16.02 6.22 8.34
CA ALA A 49 -15.31 6.52 7.10
C ALA A 49 -14.30 7.65 7.29
N GLU A 50 -14.71 8.79 7.88
CA GLU A 50 -13.80 9.89 8.23
C GLU A 50 -12.63 9.42 9.13
N ARG A 51 -12.90 8.51 10.07
CA ARG A 51 -11.85 7.96 10.94
C ARG A 51 -10.93 6.98 10.23
N LEU A 52 -11.42 6.30 9.19
CA LEU A 52 -10.61 5.44 8.34
C LEU A 52 -9.72 6.27 7.42
N GLU A 53 -10.16 7.46 6.97
CA GLU A 53 -9.31 8.40 6.23
C GLU A 53 -8.06 8.81 7.03
N ASP A 54 -8.16 8.93 8.36
CA ASP A 54 -6.99 9.19 9.23
C ASP A 54 -5.97 8.03 9.27
N VAL A 55 -6.38 6.82 8.86
CA VAL A 55 -5.57 5.59 8.96
C VAL A 55 -5.07 5.14 7.60
N VAL A 56 -5.79 5.48 6.52
CA VAL A 56 -5.35 5.24 5.15
C VAL A 56 -4.29 6.28 4.80
N PRO A 57 -3.07 5.86 4.42
CA PRO A 57 -2.06 6.81 3.97
C PRO A 57 -2.53 7.47 2.70
N ALA A 58 -2.80 8.78 2.75
CA ALA A 58 -3.22 9.52 1.57
C ALA A 58 -2.03 9.78 0.65
N LEU A 59 -2.24 9.57 -0.65
CA LEU A 59 -1.28 9.90 -1.68
C LEU A 59 -1.11 11.43 -1.82
N GLU A 60 0.14 11.89 -1.88
CA GLU A 60 0.47 13.29 -2.15
C GLU A 60 0.03 13.71 -3.56
N ALA A 61 -0.22 15.01 -3.77
CA ALA A 61 -0.74 15.54 -5.04
C ALA A 61 0.15 15.24 -6.26
N ASP A 62 1.47 15.09 -6.07
CA ASP A 62 2.44 14.71 -7.09
C ASP A 62 2.93 13.26 -6.96
N GLY A 63 2.29 12.46 -6.09
CA GLY A 63 2.71 11.12 -5.72
C GLY A 63 2.82 10.16 -6.91
N ILE A 64 1.81 10.12 -7.79
CA ILE A 64 1.84 9.26 -8.98
C ILE A 64 3.01 9.61 -9.91
N ALA A 65 3.25 10.90 -10.15
CA ALA A 65 4.34 11.33 -11.04
C ALA A 65 5.71 10.93 -10.47
N ARG A 66 5.90 11.08 -9.16
CA ARG A 66 7.13 10.66 -8.46
C ARG A 66 7.31 9.15 -8.47
N ILE A 67 6.24 8.37 -8.29
CA ILE A 67 6.27 6.91 -8.42
C ILE A 67 6.71 6.52 -9.82
N ASN A 68 6.09 7.07 -10.86
CA ASN A 68 6.39 6.73 -12.24
C ASN A 68 7.85 7.03 -12.60
N GLY A 69 8.37 8.20 -12.17
CA GLY A 69 9.78 8.54 -12.34
C GLY A 69 10.72 7.58 -11.60
N TYR A 70 10.37 7.18 -10.38
CA TYR A 70 11.14 6.19 -9.62
C TYR A 70 11.15 4.82 -10.30
N VAL A 71 9.99 4.31 -10.72
CA VAL A 71 9.86 3.03 -11.41
C VAL A 71 10.70 2.99 -12.69
N GLU A 72 10.71 4.08 -13.45
CA GLU A 72 11.53 4.18 -14.67
C GLU A 72 13.03 4.11 -14.34
N SER A 73 13.47 4.81 -13.30
CA SER A 73 14.87 4.74 -12.86
C SER A 73 15.30 3.33 -12.43
N VAL A 74 14.39 2.57 -11.81
CA VAL A 74 14.67 1.16 -11.44
C VAL A 74 14.74 0.29 -12.69
N ALA A 75 13.83 0.48 -13.65
CA ALA A 75 13.84 -0.26 -14.91
C ALA A 75 15.14 -0.02 -15.70
N ASP A 76 15.61 1.23 -15.76
CA ASP A 76 16.85 1.60 -16.43
C ASP A 76 18.08 0.95 -15.77
N VAL A 77 18.17 1.01 -14.43
CA VAL A 77 19.26 0.38 -13.67
C VAL A 77 19.25 -1.13 -13.89
N LEU A 78 18.07 -1.77 -13.85
CA LEU A 78 17.94 -3.21 -14.07
C LEU A 78 18.38 -3.57 -15.50
N ALA A 79 17.94 -2.84 -16.52
CA ALA A 79 18.31 -3.08 -17.90
C ALA A 79 19.83 -2.93 -18.14
N GLY A 80 20.45 -1.95 -17.48
CA GLY A 80 21.90 -1.66 -17.57
C GLY A 80 22.80 -2.56 -16.73
N ASP A 81 22.25 -3.48 -15.94
CA ASP A 81 23.01 -4.39 -15.09
C ASP A 81 22.83 -5.84 -15.52
N SER A 82 23.75 -6.36 -16.32
CA SER A 82 23.76 -7.74 -16.81
C SER A 82 24.15 -8.78 -15.75
N SER A 83 24.64 -8.36 -14.57
CA SER A 83 25.08 -9.27 -13.52
C SER A 83 23.93 -9.89 -12.73
N ILE A 84 22.74 -9.28 -12.79
CA ILE A 84 21.56 -9.77 -12.10
C ILE A 84 21.10 -11.12 -12.68
N PRO A 85 20.93 -12.16 -11.84
CA PRO A 85 20.40 -13.46 -12.27
C PRO A 85 19.06 -13.34 -12.99
N ALA A 86 18.87 -14.10 -14.06
CA ALA A 86 17.66 -14.04 -14.88
C ALA A 86 16.34 -14.22 -14.08
N PRO A 87 16.23 -15.15 -13.11
CA PRO A 87 15.02 -15.27 -12.29
C PRO A 87 14.74 -14.02 -11.44
N LEU A 88 15.78 -13.39 -10.88
CA LEU A 88 15.64 -12.18 -10.10
C LEU A 88 15.25 -10.98 -10.98
N ARG A 89 15.85 -10.88 -12.18
CA ARG A 89 15.48 -9.87 -13.18
C ARG A 89 14.01 -9.98 -13.57
N ALA A 90 13.53 -11.20 -13.84
CA ALA A 90 12.13 -11.45 -14.16
C ALA A 90 11.22 -11.00 -13.01
N HIS A 91 11.55 -11.39 -11.78
CA HIS A 91 10.78 -10.97 -10.60
C HIS A 91 10.73 -9.44 -10.43
N ILE A 92 11.86 -8.74 -10.58
CA ILE A 92 11.88 -7.27 -10.47
C ILE A 92 11.01 -6.64 -11.58
N ASN A 93 11.07 -7.16 -12.81
CA ASN A 93 10.20 -6.70 -13.91
C ASN A 93 8.71 -6.94 -13.63
N ASP A 94 8.34 -8.07 -13.04
CA ASP A 94 6.95 -8.35 -12.66
C ASP A 94 6.45 -7.34 -11.62
N VAL A 95 7.30 -7.00 -10.64
CA VAL A 95 6.97 -6.00 -9.62
C VAL A 95 6.88 -4.60 -10.21
N ILE A 96 7.77 -4.22 -11.12
CA ILE A 96 7.69 -2.97 -11.89
C ILE A 96 6.36 -2.88 -12.66
N ALA A 97 5.98 -3.95 -13.36
CA ALA A 97 4.73 -4.01 -14.10
C ALA A 97 3.51 -3.88 -13.18
N HIS A 98 3.56 -4.50 -11.99
CA HIS A 98 2.51 -4.39 -11.00
C HIS A 98 2.35 -2.95 -10.47
N VAL A 99 3.45 -2.25 -10.16
CA VAL A 99 3.39 -0.85 -9.73
C VAL A 99 2.81 0.04 -10.83
N ARG A 100 3.25 -0.13 -12.09
CA ARG A 100 2.68 0.62 -13.24
C ARG A 100 1.19 0.39 -13.39
N TRP A 101 0.75 -0.86 -13.25
CA TRP A 101 -0.67 -1.18 -13.30
C TRP A 101 -1.44 -0.51 -12.15
N CYS A 102 -0.89 -0.49 -10.93
CA CYS A 102 -1.50 0.18 -9.78
C CYS A 102 -1.60 1.69 -9.98
N THR A 103 -0.58 2.35 -10.57
CA THR A 103 -0.64 3.78 -10.86
C THR A 103 -1.65 4.11 -11.96
N ASP A 104 -1.73 3.29 -13.00
CA ASP A 104 -2.68 3.48 -14.12
C ASP A 104 -4.13 3.25 -13.69
N ASN A 105 -4.34 2.37 -12.71
CA ASN A 105 -5.65 1.98 -12.20
C ASN A 105 -5.91 2.50 -10.78
N TYR A 106 -5.24 3.59 -10.39
CA TYR A 106 -5.24 4.11 -9.02
C TYR A 106 -6.66 4.32 -8.45
N ALA A 107 -7.57 4.88 -9.26
CA ALA A 107 -8.97 5.10 -8.88
C ALA A 107 -9.74 3.82 -8.51
N THR A 108 -9.26 2.65 -8.96
CA THR A 108 -9.85 1.34 -8.66
C THR A 108 -9.14 0.64 -7.51
N VAL A 109 -7.80 0.73 -7.46
CA VAL A 109 -7.00 -0.06 -6.50
C VAL A 109 -6.79 0.65 -5.16
N GLY A 110 -6.87 1.98 -5.14
CA GLY A 110 -6.68 2.82 -3.96
C GLY A 110 -5.26 2.81 -3.39
N ASP A 111 -5.09 3.52 -2.28
CA ASP A 111 -3.79 3.74 -1.63
C ASP A 111 -3.13 2.47 -1.13
N PHE A 112 -3.90 1.57 -0.49
CA PHE A 112 -3.36 0.37 0.12
C PHE A 112 -2.66 -0.55 -0.90
N SER A 113 -3.31 -0.78 -2.04
CA SER A 113 -2.75 -1.64 -3.09
C SER A 113 -1.51 -1.02 -3.72
N LEU A 114 -1.53 0.30 -3.94
CA LEU A 114 -0.39 1.03 -4.47
C LEU A 114 0.80 1.01 -3.48
N GLN A 115 0.52 1.15 -2.20
CA GLN A 115 1.53 1.07 -1.14
C GLN A 115 2.17 -0.33 -1.08
N ASP A 116 1.39 -1.41 -1.02
CA ASP A 116 1.92 -2.78 -1.01
C ASP A 116 2.79 -3.05 -2.26
N ALA A 117 2.35 -2.56 -3.43
CA ALA A 117 3.14 -2.65 -4.65
C ALA A 117 4.51 -1.95 -4.53
N LEU A 118 4.55 -0.75 -3.93
CA LEU A 118 5.78 0.01 -3.72
C LEU A 118 6.70 -0.62 -2.67
N GLU A 119 6.16 -1.18 -1.58
CA GLU A 119 6.93 -1.92 -0.58
C GLU A 119 7.62 -3.15 -1.19
N ARG A 120 6.88 -3.89 -2.03
CA ARG A 120 7.43 -5.02 -2.79
C ARG A 120 8.52 -4.56 -3.74
N LEU A 121 8.35 -3.42 -4.41
CA LEU A 121 9.37 -2.84 -5.30
C LEU A 121 10.63 -2.47 -4.52
N ALA A 122 10.51 -1.78 -3.39
CA ALA A 122 11.64 -1.43 -2.54
C ALA A 122 12.43 -2.68 -2.11
N GLY A 123 11.73 -3.74 -1.67
CA GLY A 123 12.36 -5.01 -1.32
C GLY A 123 12.99 -5.73 -2.52
N ALA A 124 12.43 -5.59 -3.72
CA ALA A 124 13.00 -6.15 -4.95
C ALA A 124 14.26 -5.38 -5.40
N VAL A 125 14.25 -4.05 -5.29
CA VAL A 125 15.39 -3.17 -5.59
C VAL A 125 16.58 -3.48 -4.68
N VAL A 126 16.35 -3.63 -3.38
CA VAL A 126 17.42 -4.00 -2.43
C VAL A 126 18.02 -5.37 -2.77
N ARG A 127 17.17 -6.35 -3.11
CA ARG A 127 17.64 -7.67 -3.56
C ARG A 127 18.42 -7.59 -4.86
N GLY A 128 18.00 -6.75 -5.80
CA GLY A 128 18.74 -6.44 -7.03
C GLY A 128 20.13 -5.88 -6.72
N ALA A 129 20.20 -4.83 -5.90
CA ALA A 129 21.46 -4.21 -5.47
C ALA A 129 22.41 -5.20 -4.79
N ALA A 130 21.89 -6.08 -3.93
CA ALA A 130 22.67 -7.09 -3.23
C ALA A 130 23.26 -8.18 -4.15
N ASN A 131 22.59 -8.47 -5.27
CA ASN A 131 23.03 -9.46 -6.27
C ASN A 131 23.78 -8.83 -7.45
N SER A 132 23.92 -7.51 -7.47
CA SER A 132 24.69 -6.80 -8.48
C SER A 132 26.19 -6.92 -8.22
N THR A 133 26.97 -7.13 -9.28
CA THR A 133 28.44 -6.99 -9.21
C THR A 133 28.88 -5.52 -9.15
N ASP A 134 28.00 -4.58 -9.53
CA ASP A 134 28.26 -3.14 -9.52
C ASP A 134 27.20 -2.41 -8.70
N LYS A 135 27.37 -2.48 -7.37
CA LYS A 135 26.49 -1.83 -6.38
C LYS A 135 26.34 -0.32 -6.61
N SER A 136 27.30 0.33 -7.26
CA SER A 136 27.26 1.77 -7.50
C SER A 136 26.10 2.18 -8.41
N LYS A 137 25.73 1.31 -9.37
CA LYS A 137 24.56 1.51 -10.25
C LYS A 137 23.24 1.58 -9.48
N TRP A 138 23.14 0.84 -8.39
CA TRP A 138 21.92 0.74 -7.59
C TRP A 138 21.83 1.79 -6.48
N LYS A 139 22.93 2.46 -6.15
CA LYS A 139 23.01 3.40 -5.03
C LYS A 139 21.94 4.48 -5.09
N ASN A 140 21.71 5.06 -6.28
CA ASN A 140 20.72 6.12 -6.44
C ASN A 140 19.29 5.62 -6.24
N VAL A 141 18.92 4.44 -6.76
CA VAL A 141 17.55 3.91 -6.63
C VAL A 141 17.27 3.35 -5.24
N VAL A 142 18.29 2.91 -4.51
CA VAL A 142 18.17 2.49 -3.09
C VAL A 142 18.06 3.71 -2.18
N ASN A 143 18.86 4.76 -2.40
CA ASN A 143 18.86 5.93 -1.53
C ASN A 143 17.64 6.85 -1.76
N ASN A 144 17.06 6.83 -2.96
CA ASN A 144 15.93 7.67 -3.33
C ASN A 144 14.63 6.87 -3.46
N ILE A 145 14.43 5.84 -2.61
CA ILE A 145 13.14 5.15 -2.51
C ILE A 145 12.06 6.22 -2.25
N VAL A 146 11.06 6.26 -3.13
CA VAL A 146 9.97 7.22 -3.04
C VAL A 146 8.86 6.65 -2.16
N TRP A 147 8.54 7.38 -1.10
CA TRP A 147 7.34 7.16 -0.28
C TRP A 147 6.37 8.32 -0.49
N PRO A 148 5.38 8.18 -1.38
CA PRO A 148 4.49 9.27 -1.78
C PRO A 148 3.27 9.43 -0.85
N PHE A 149 3.32 8.83 0.35
CA PHE A 149 2.21 8.79 1.29
C PHE A 149 2.57 9.51 2.61
N ALA A 150 1.59 10.15 3.22
CA ALA A 150 1.78 10.92 4.45
C ALA A 150 2.20 10.04 5.66
N VAL A 151 3.51 10.03 5.92
CA VAL A 151 4.28 9.85 7.18
C VAL A 151 4.05 8.61 8.08
N ASN A 152 2.98 7.83 7.96
CA ASN A 152 2.75 6.68 8.85
C ASN A 152 3.46 5.38 8.41
N MET A 153 4.14 5.38 7.26
CA MET A 153 4.88 4.20 6.75
C MET A 153 6.22 3.93 7.46
N MET A 154 6.80 4.93 8.12
CA MET A 154 8.17 4.85 8.67
C MET A 154 8.30 3.92 9.90
N ALA A 155 7.22 3.26 10.34
CA ALA A 155 7.25 2.39 11.51
C ALA A 155 7.66 0.93 11.22
N ALA A 156 7.69 0.46 9.96
CA ALA A 156 7.79 -0.97 9.68
C ALA A 156 9.12 -1.48 9.11
N ILE A 157 9.94 -0.66 8.45
CA ILE A 157 11.28 -1.06 8.01
C ILE A 157 12.19 0.17 8.07
N PRO A 158 13.27 0.19 8.87
CA PRO A 158 14.21 1.28 8.80
C PRO A 158 14.86 1.21 7.41
N ALA A 159 14.53 2.17 6.53
CA ALA A 159 15.23 2.33 5.27
C ALA A 159 16.76 2.36 5.47
N ALA A 160 17.20 2.85 6.64
CA ALA A 160 18.58 2.80 7.12
C ALA A 160 19.19 1.39 7.23
N GLU A 161 18.43 0.37 7.65
CA GLU A 161 18.94 -1.00 7.76
C GLU A 161 19.06 -1.69 6.39
N LEU A 162 18.12 -1.43 5.48
CA LEU A 162 18.22 -1.89 4.08
C LEU A 162 19.39 -1.23 3.35
N VAL A 163 19.63 0.07 3.61
CA VAL A 163 20.78 0.80 3.08
C VAL A 163 22.08 0.24 3.66
N ALA A 164 22.18 0.05 4.98
CA ALA A 164 23.36 -0.51 5.66
C ALA A 164 23.74 -1.91 5.13
N LEU A 165 22.74 -2.76 4.89
CA LEU A 165 22.93 -4.10 4.31
C LEU A 165 23.53 -4.05 2.89
N VAL A 166 23.22 -3.01 2.12
CA VAL A 166 23.69 -2.82 0.73
C VAL A 166 25.02 -2.06 0.68
N THR A 167 25.22 -1.04 1.52
CA THR A 167 26.40 -0.16 1.53
C THR A 167 27.57 -0.68 2.36
N GLY A 168 27.36 -1.69 3.21
CA GLY A 168 28.43 -2.30 4.01
C GLY A 168 28.98 -1.40 5.11
N THR A 169 28.14 -0.52 5.65
CA THR A 169 28.43 0.38 6.79
C THR A 169 27.49 0.07 7.93
#